data_AF-A0A5Q4T0N4-F1
#
_entry.id   AF-A0A5Q4T0N4-F1
#
_cell.length_a   1.000
_cell.length_b   1.000
_cell.length_c   1.000
_cell.angle_alpha   90.00
_cell.angle_beta   90.00
_cell.angle_gamma   90.00
#
_symmetry.space_group_name_H-M   'P 1'
#
loop_
_entity.id
_entity.type
_entity.pdbx_description
1 polymer ?
#
loop_
_entity_poly.entity_id
_entity_poly.type
_entity_poly.pdbx_seq_one_letter_code
_entity_poly.pdbx_strand_id
1 'polypeptide(L)'
;MRALLGVDLPGYRPLDHDVWTNDDGDVLSLHWFGLKPDLPAALDDGPALRASLAAYTAEAGGGLIEASVKPLGELPALRQILKLPLPGQAHGQVFIGSYTVPRAECSTVVKVQAPERGTTGMREAMVMAQVGPGDYFRPHPYAPGLQGGLPFHVADHARWDESFPDHPLSRVRRTLAALADRVRVAPEFAALPPFAG
;
A
#
# COMPACT_ATOMS: atom_id res chain seq x y z
N MET A 1 -22.73 -1.96 -7.42
CA MET A 1 -22.08 -0.93 -8.28
C MET A 1 -20.62 -1.25 -8.33
N ARG A 2 -19.99 -1.32 -9.52
CA ARG A 2 -18.57 -1.62 -9.65
C ARG A 2 -17.83 -0.33 -9.93
N ALA A 3 -17.08 0.18 -8.96
CA ALA A 3 -16.45 1.50 -9.06
C ALA A 3 -15.14 1.50 -9.86
N LEU A 4 -14.44 0.36 -9.89
CA LEU A 4 -13.20 0.18 -10.64
C LEU A 4 -13.33 -0.97 -11.65
N LEU A 5 -12.87 -0.72 -12.87
CA LEU A 5 -12.86 -1.65 -14.00
C LEU A 5 -11.41 -2.02 -14.36
N GLY A 6 -11.19 -3.22 -14.92
CA GLY A 6 -9.86 -3.66 -15.38
C GLY A 6 -8.87 -3.97 -14.24
N VAL A 7 -9.38 -4.43 -13.09
CA VAL A 7 -8.58 -4.83 -11.93
C VAL A 7 -7.92 -6.21 -12.14
N ASP A 8 -8.39 -6.98 -13.13
CA ASP A 8 -7.79 -8.24 -13.55
C ASP A 8 -6.38 -8.03 -14.15
N LEU A 9 -5.38 -8.54 -13.44
CA LEU A 9 -3.97 -8.47 -13.82
C LEU A 9 -3.45 -9.83 -14.32
N PRO A 10 -2.45 -9.85 -15.22
CA PRO A 10 -1.83 -11.10 -15.65
C PRO A 10 -1.16 -11.78 -14.45
N GLY A 11 -1.28 -13.11 -14.38
CA GLY A 11 -0.75 -13.91 -13.26
C GLY A 11 -1.66 -13.97 -12.03
N TYR A 12 -2.68 -13.11 -11.94
CA TYR A 12 -3.72 -13.21 -10.91
C TYR A 12 -4.91 -14.02 -11.44
N ARG A 13 -5.32 -15.03 -10.66
CA ARG A 13 -6.51 -15.86 -10.89
C ARG A 13 -7.62 -15.49 -9.90
N PRO A 14 -8.89 -15.48 -10.33
CA PRO A 14 -10.00 -15.20 -9.42
C PRO A 14 -10.08 -16.26 -8.33
N LEU A 15 -10.25 -15.81 -7.09
CA LEU A 15 -10.51 -16.62 -5.91
C LEU A 15 -11.95 -16.44 -5.43
N ASP A 16 -12.48 -15.22 -5.55
CA ASP A 16 -13.87 -14.83 -5.26
C ASP A 16 -14.28 -13.65 -6.17
N HIS A 17 -15.51 -13.15 -6.07
CA HIS A 17 -16.08 -12.09 -6.91
C HIS A 17 -15.18 -10.85 -7.05
N ASP A 18 -14.56 -10.41 -5.96
CA ASP A 18 -13.69 -9.23 -5.90
C ASP A 18 -12.30 -9.55 -5.31
N VAL A 19 -11.88 -10.81 -5.39
CA VAL A 19 -10.61 -11.29 -4.83
C VAL A 19 -9.88 -12.16 -5.85
N TRP A 20 -8.60 -11.84 -6.07
CA TRP A 20 -7.71 -12.61 -6.93
C TRP A 20 -6.44 -12.98 -6.17
N THR A 21 -5.81 -14.07 -6.59
CA THR A 21 -4.52 -14.52 -6.04
C THR A 21 -3.56 -14.96 -7.14
N ASN A 22 -2.26 -14.97 -6.87
CA ASN A 22 -1.23 -15.46 -7.79
C ASN A 22 -0.44 -16.64 -7.17
N ASP A 23 0.55 -17.15 -7.89
CA ASP A 23 1.38 -18.27 -7.41
C ASP A 23 2.30 -17.91 -6.24
N ASP A 24 2.66 -16.63 -6.10
CA ASP A 24 3.39 -16.12 -4.95
C ASP A 24 2.51 -16.09 -3.68
N GLY A 25 1.19 -16.22 -3.84
CA GLY A 25 0.19 -16.08 -2.78
C GLY A 25 -0.10 -14.64 -2.39
N ASP A 26 0.21 -13.70 -3.28
CA ASP A 26 -0.30 -12.34 -3.17
C ASP A 26 -1.82 -12.37 -3.33
N VAL A 27 -2.50 -11.45 -2.65
CA VAL A 27 -3.94 -11.29 -2.71
C VAL A 27 -4.26 -9.89 -3.18
N LEU A 28 -4.86 -9.79 -4.36
CA LEU A 28 -5.44 -8.57 -4.90
C LEU A 28 -6.94 -8.56 -4.57
N SER A 29 -7.46 -7.45 -4.10
CA SER A 29 -8.88 -7.35 -3.75
C SER A 29 -9.45 -5.96 -4.00
N LEU A 30 -10.74 -5.92 -4.34
CA LEU A 30 -11.52 -4.70 -4.54
C LEU A 30 -12.52 -4.54 -3.40
N HIS A 31 -12.62 -3.33 -2.85
CA HIS A 31 -13.49 -3.02 -1.71
C HIS A 31 -14.32 -1.78 -2.03
N TRP A 32 -15.60 -1.82 -1.66
CA TRP A 32 -16.52 -0.68 -1.68
C TRP A 32 -16.92 -0.30 -0.26
N PHE A 33 -16.80 0.98 0.06
CA PHE A 33 -17.25 1.55 1.33
C PHE A 33 -18.31 2.60 1.07
N GLY A 34 -19.57 2.28 1.37
CA GLY A 34 -20.73 3.18 1.23
C GLY A 34 -20.88 4.14 2.41
N LEU A 35 -19.78 4.72 2.88
CA LEU A 35 -19.70 5.65 4.00
C LEU A 35 -18.65 6.72 3.71
N LYS A 36 -18.77 7.88 4.38
CA LYS A 36 -17.80 8.99 4.26
C LYS A 36 -16.38 8.43 4.42
N PRO A 37 -15.46 8.69 3.47
CA PRO A 37 -14.09 8.18 3.56
C PRO A 37 -13.41 8.62 4.86
N ASP A 38 -12.87 7.65 5.58
CA ASP A 38 -12.09 7.86 6.80
C ASP A 38 -10.63 8.16 6.44
N LEU A 39 -10.42 9.29 5.75
CA LEU A 39 -9.09 9.82 5.46
C LEU A 39 -8.76 10.92 6.47
N PRO A 40 -7.56 10.91 7.09
CA PRO A 40 -7.24 11.85 8.17
C PRO A 40 -6.98 13.29 7.70
N ALA A 41 -6.97 13.52 6.39
CA ALA A 41 -6.87 14.83 5.77
C ALA A 41 -7.36 14.77 4.31
N ALA A 42 -7.58 15.94 3.71
CA ALA A 42 -7.86 16.06 2.29
C ALA A 42 -6.67 15.57 1.44
N LEU A 43 -6.93 15.15 0.20
CA LEU A 43 -5.89 14.63 -0.70
C LEU A 43 -4.87 15.72 -1.12
N ASP A 44 -5.27 16.98 -1.15
CA ASP A 44 -4.40 18.11 -1.49
C ASP A 44 -3.53 18.57 -0.30
N ASP A 45 -3.87 18.22 0.94
CA ASP A 45 -3.01 18.41 2.11
C ASP A 45 -2.05 17.23 2.31
N GLY A 46 -1.14 17.09 1.36
CA GLY A 46 -0.15 16.00 1.35
C GLY A 46 0.67 15.85 2.64
N PRO A 47 1.23 16.93 3.23
CA PRO A 47 1.97 16.84 4.49
C PRO A 47 1.13 16.31 5.66
N ALA A 48 -0.07 16.87 5.91
CA ALA A 48 -0.91 16.41 7.02
C ALA A 48 -1.39 14.97 6.80
N LEU A 49 -1.82 14.64 5.57
CA LEU A 49 -2.24 13.30 5.20
C LEU A 49 -1.16 12.27 5.50
N ARG A 50 0.09 12.50 5.07
CA ARG A 50 1.19 11.56 5.28
C ARG A 50 1.60 11.43 6.74
N ALA A 51 1.60 12.53 7.51
CA ALA A 51 1.92 12.50 8.93
C ALA A 51 0.89 11.68 9.72
N SER A 52 -0.40 11.92 9.48
CA SER A 52 -1.49 11.20 10.15
C SER A 52 -1.57 9.73 9.74
N LEU A 53 -1.38 9.41 8.46
CA LEU A 53 -1.29 8.01 8.01
C LEU A 53 -0.12 7.26 8.66
N ALA A 54 1.02 7.93 8.86
CA ALA A 54 2.15 7.33 9.55
C ALA A 54 1.81 7.01 11.01
N ALA A 55 1.14 7.94 11.70
CA ALA A 55 0.68 7.74 13.07
C ALA A 55 -0.33 6.59 13.18
N TYR A 56 -1.39 6.57 12.36
CA TYR A 56 -2.39 5.50 12.37
C TYR A 56 -1.79 4.13 12.06
N THR A 57 -0.84 4.07 11.12
CA THR A 57 -0.16 2.82 10.79
C THR A 57 0.68 2.32 11.97
N ALA A 58 1.36 3.22 12.69
CA ALA A 58 2.15 2.86 13.87
C ALA A 58 1.28 2.42 15.05
N GLU A 59 0.13 3.07 15.28
CA GLU A 59 -0.86 2.68 16.29
C GLU A 59 -1.40 1.26 16.03
N ALA A 60 -1.54 0.87 14.76
CA ALA A 60 -1.90 -0.49 14.36
C ALA A 60 -0.72 -1.49 14.43
N GLY A 61 0.44 -1.09 14.93
CA GLY A 61 1.64 -1.93 15.02
C GLY A 61 2.43 -2.08 13.71
N GLY A 62 2.09 -1.31 12.68
CA GLY A 62 2.74 -1.33 11.37
C GLY A 62 3.77 -0.22 11.15
N GLY A 63 4.30 -0.16 9.94
CA GLY A 63 5.15 0.93 9.47
C GLY A 63 4.68 1.41 8.10
N LEU A 64 4.42 2.71 7.96
CA LEU A 64 4.15 3.32 6.67
C LEU A 64 5.45 3.39 5.85
N ILE A 65 5.40 2.99 4.58
CA ILE A 65 6.56 2.99 3.67
C ILE A 65 6.44 4.13 2.67
N GLU A 66 5.27 4.27 2.04
CA GLU A 66 4.99 5.30 1.04
C GLU A 66 3.55 5.78 1.18
N ALA A 67 3.33 7.08 1.00
CA ALA A 67 2.00 7.66 0.83
C ALA A 67 2.10 8.83 -0.14
N SER A 68 1.28 8.82 -1.19
CA SER A 68 1.27 9.86 -2.22
C SER A 68 -0.09 9.90 -2.92
N VAL A 69 -0.48 11.07 -3.42
CA VAL A 69 -1.63 11.18 -4.31
C VAL A 69 -1.18 10.93 -5.74
N LYS A 70 -1.85 10.00 -6.40
CA LYS A 70 -1.59 9.57 -7.79
C LYS A 70 -2.92 9.40 -8.50
N PRO A 71 -2.98 9.59 -9.83
CA PRO A 71 -4.18 9.24 -10.57
C PRO A 71 -4.40 7.72 -10.53
N LEU A 72 -5.67 7.31 -10.45
CA LEU A 72 -6.14 5.98 -10.83
C LEU A 72 -7.30 6.18 -11.79
N GLY A 73 -7.09 5.84 -13.08
CA GLY A 73 -7.92 6.39 -14.14
C GLY A 73 -7.82 7.92 -14.17
N GLU A 74 -8.96 8.59 -14.23
CA GLU A 74 -9.09 10.04 -14.29
C GLU A 74 -9.19 10.74 -12.92
N LEU A 75 -9.30 9.96 -11.82
CA LEU A 75 -9.51 10.53 -10.49
C LEU A 75 -8.24 10.54 -9.63
N PRO A 76 -8.09 11.55 -8.74
CA PRO A 76 -7.05 11.52 -7.72
C PRO A 76 -7.33 10.39 -6.72
N ALA A 77 -6.28 9.65 -6.38
CA ALA A 77 -6.35 8.53 -5.45
C ALA A 77 -5.18 8.58 -4.48
N LEU A 78 -5.42 8.21 -3.22
CA LEU A 78 -4.35 7.97 -2.27
C LEU A 78 -3.70 6.62 -2.61
N ARG A 79 -2.45 6.65 -3.07
CA ARG A 79 -1.58 5.49 -3.16
C ARG A 79 -0.77 5.36 -1.88
N GLN A 80 -0.92 4.23 -1.19
CA GLN A 80 -0.20 3.94 0.04
C GLN A 80 0.47 2.57 -0.02
N ILE A 81 1.62 2.44 0.65
CA ILE A 81 2.29 1.17 0.93
C ILE A 81 2.68 1.16 2.40
N LEU A 82 2.35 0.08 3.10
CA LEU A 82 2.71 -0.16 4.50
C LEU A 82 3.18 -1.59 4.70
N LYS A 83 3.85 -1.84 5.83
CA LYS A 83 4.21 -3.16 6.33
C LYS A 83 3.59 -3.42 7.69
N LEU A 84 3.18 -4.66 7.91
CA LEU A 84 2.63 -5.14 9.18
C LEU A 84 3.34 -6.44 9.57
N PRO A 85 3.42 -6.79 10.85
CA PRO A 85 3.86 -8.12 11.27
C PRO A 85 2.88 -9.19 10.73
N LEU A 86 3.39 -10.37 10.39
CA LEU A 86 2.52 -11.49 10.02
C LEU A 86 1.65 -11.91 11.22
N PRO A 87 0.31 -11.97 11.06
CA PRO A 87 -0.58 -12.34 12.16
C PRO A 87 -0.24 -13.73 12.72
N GLY A 88 -0.10 -13.82 14.04
CA GLY A 88 0.17 -15.09 14.74
C GLY A 88 1.57 -15.67 14.53
N GLN A 89 2.50 -14.93 13.92
CA GLN A 89 3.88 -15.37 13.73
C GLN A 89 4.86 -14.51 14.55
N ALA A 90 5.93 -15.13 15.03
CA ALA A 90 6.98 -14.42 15.78
C ALA A 90 7.83 -13.49 14.90
N HIS A 91 7.92 -13.82 13.60
CA HIS A 91 8.74 -13.13 12.62
C HIS A 91 8.00 -13.00 11.27
N GLY A 92 8.53 -12.15 10.41
CA GLY A 92 8.02 -11.93 9.06
C GLY A 92 6.98 -10.82 8.97
N GLN A 93 6.84 -10.29 7.77
CA GLN A 93 6.02 -9.14 7.47
C GLN A 93 5.05 -9.43 6.32
N VAL A 94 3.94 -8.71 6.31
CA VAL A 94 3.07 -8.56 5.13
C VAL A 94 3.15 -7.12 4.65
N PHE A 95 3.34 -6.96 3.35
CA PHE A 95 3.35 -5.67 2.69
C PHE A 95 2.00 -5.45 2.01
N ILE A 96 1.40 -4.30 2.29
CA ILE A 96 0.09 -3.93 1.75
C ILE A 96 0.25 -2.68 0.93
N GLY A 97 -0.12 -2.76 -0.35
CA GLY A 97 -0.23 -1.62 -1.23
C GLY A 97 -1.69 -1.36 -1.59
N SER A 98 -2.11 -0.11 -1.69
CA SER A 98 -3.45 0.20 -2.17
C SER A 98 -3.56 1.53 -2.90
N TYR A 99 -4.62 1.63 -3.69
CA TYR A 99 -5.22 2.88 -4.11
C TYR A 99 -6.59 3.04 -3.46
N THR A 100 -6.80 4.16 -2.77
CA THR A 100 -8.10 4.60 -2.29
C THR A 100 -8.59 5.75 -3.15
N VAL A 101 -9.75 5.60 -3.78
CA VAL A 101 -10.40 6.66 -4.57
C VAL A 101 -11.61 7.17 -3.77
N PRO A 102 -11.50 8.35 -3.11
CA PRO A 102 -12.58 8.87 -2.27
C PRO A 102 -13.54 9.77 -3.07
N ARG A 103 -14.83 9.66 -2.76
CA ARG A 103 -15.90 10.62 -3.09
C ARG A 103 -16.51 11.14 -1.79
N ALA A 104 -17.41 12.13 -1.86
CA ALA A 104 -17.95 12.77 -0.66
C ALA A 104 -18.51 11.77 0.39
N GLU A 105 -19.28 10.78 -0.05
CA GLU A 105 -20.02 9.85 0.84
C GLU A 105 -19.63 8.37 0.66
N CYS A 106 -18.58 8.09 -0.11
CA CYS A 106 -18.12 6.72 -0.36
C CYS A 106 -16.68 6.66 -0.84
N SER A 107 -16.09 5.48 -0.80
CA SER A 107 -14.81 5.21 -1.45
C SER A 107 -14.76 3.82 -2.04
N THR A 108 -13.86 3.65 -3.02
CA THR A 108 -13.45 2.34 -3.50
C THR A 108 -11.96 2.17 -3.26
N VAL A 109 -11.55 0.96 -2.89
CA VAL A 109 -10.15 0.63 -2.61
C VAL A 109 -9.77 -0.62 -3.39
N VAL A 110 -8.73 -0.52 -4.21
CA VAL A 110 -8.03 -1.70 -4.74
C VAL A 110 -6.76 -1.90 -3.94
N LYS A 111 -6.57 -3.08 -3.36
CA LYS A 111 -5.39 -3.39 -2.52
C LYS A 111 -4.76 -4.71 -2.88
N VAL A 112 -3.43 -4.75 -2.86
CA VAL A 112 -2.60 -5.95 -2.95
C VAL A 112 -1.96 -6.20 -1.59
N GLN A 113 -1.97 -7.45 -1.15
CA GLN A 113 -1.32 -7.93 0.06
C GLN A 113 -0.32 -9.00 -0.33
N ALA A 114 0.95 -8.80 0.02
CA ALA A 114 2.03 -9.72 -0.30
C ALA A 114 2.73 -10.12 1.01
N PRO A 115 2.48 -11.32 1.54
CA PRO A 115 3.17 -11.82 2.72
C PRO A 115 4.58 -12.27 2.35
N GLU A 116 5.52 -12.12 3.29
CA GLU A 116 6.73 -12.93 3.26
C GLU A 116 6.39 -14.40 3.47
N ARG A 117 7.12 -15.28 2.77
CA ARG A 117 6.93 -16.73 2.81
C ARG A 117 8.29 -17.41 2.80
N GLY A 118 8.40 -18.54 3.48
CA GLY A 118 9.67 -19.25 3.61
C GLY A 118 10.66 -18.44 4.45
N THR A 119 11.86 -18.19 3.91
CA THR A 119 12.87 -17.36 4.57
C THR A 119 12.47 -15.89 4.56
N THR A 120 12.09 -15.36 5.71
CA THR A 120 11.71 -13.95 5.90
C THR A 120 12.92 -13.08 6.24
N GLY A 121 12.86 -11.78 5.92
CA GLY A 121 13.85 -10.78 6.32
C GLY A 121 15.14 -10.78 5.50
N MET A 122 15.18 -11.48 4.36
CA MET A 122 16.41 -11.60 3.55
C MET A 122 16.84 -10.26 2.95
N ARG A 123 15.87 -9.48 2.41
CA ARG A 123 16.14 -8.13 1.89
C ARG A 123 16.68 -7.24 3.01
N GLU A 124 16.03 -7.28 4.16
CA GLU A 124 16.38 -6.47 5.34
C GLU A 124 17.78 -6.81 5.82
N ALA A 125 18.11 -8.11 5.96
CA ALA A 125 19.40 -8.57 6.41
C ALA A 125 20.53 -8.21 5.43
N MET A 126 20.32 -8.39 4.12
CA MET A 126 21.32 -8.06 3.10
C MET A 126 21.56 -6.55 3.01
N VAL A 127 20.51 -5.74 3.03
CA VAL A 127 20.65 -4.28 3.03
C VAL A 127 21.32 -3.81 4.32
N MET A 128 20.95 -4.36 5.48
CA MET A 128 21.61 -4.05 6.75
C MET A 128 23.10 -4.39 6.74
N ALA A 129 23.48 -5.54 6.18
CA ALA A 129 24.88 -5.91 6.02
C ALA A 129 25.64 -4.95 5.09
N GLN A 130 24.98 -4.43 4.05
CA GLN A 130 25.59 -3.51 3.09
C GLN A 130 25.75 -2.09 3.63
N VAL A 131 24.76 -1.55 4.36
CA VAL A 131 24.79 -0.16 4.84
C VAL A 131 25.32 -0.03 6.28
N GLY A 132 25.39 -1.14 7.01
CA GLY A 132 25.75 -1.17 8.42
C GLY A 132 24.59 -0.84 9.36
N PRO A 133 24.57 -1.40 10.59
CA PRO A 133 23.46 -1.24 11.53
C PRO A 133 23.22 0.21 11.97
N GLY A 134 24.27 1.05 12.00
CA GLY A 134 24.16 2.47 12.37
C GLY A 134 23.40 3.33 11.36
N ASP A 135 23.37 2.92 10.09
CA ASP A 135 22.70 3.65 9.01
C ASP A 135 21.41 2.99 8.52
N TYR A 136 21.08 1.81 9.06
CA TYR A 136 19.95 1.00 8.59
C TYR A 136 18.59 1.58 8.98
N PHE A 137 18.40 1.88 10.27
CA PHE A 137 17.18 2.52 10.77
C PHE A 137 17.27 4.03 10.60
N ARG A 138 16.20 4.65 10.10
CA ARG A 138 16.13 6.09 9.88
C ARG A 138 14.86 6.66 10.50
N PRO A 139 14.86 7.93 10.92
CA PRO A 139 13.62 8.62 11.26
C PRO A 139 12.61 8.49 10.10
N HIS A 140 11.34 8.28 10.44
CA HIS A 140 10.30 8.12 9.43
C HIS A 140 10.17 9.41 8.59
N PRO A 141 10.16 9.34 7.25
CA PRO A 141 10.28 10.51 6.38
C PRO A 141 9.10 11.48 6.48
N TYR A 142 7.93 10.99 6.92
CA TYR A 142 6.73 11.81 7.08
C TYR A 142 6.44 12.19 8.54
N ALA A 143 7.16 11.58 9.48
CA ALA A 143 6.95 11.79 10.91
C ALA A 143 8.24 11.45 11.69
N PRO A 144 9.28 12.31 11.64
CA PRO A 144 10.60 11.98 12.20
C PRO A 144 10.60 11.64 13.69
N GLY A 145 9.62 12.15 14.45
CA GLY A 145 9.45 11.87 15.89
C GLY A 145 8.54 10.69 16.21
N LEU A 146 8.04 9.96 15.19
CA LEU A 146 7.10 8.85 15.37
C LEU A 146 7.66 7.77 16.29
N GLN A 147 6.82 7.30 17.21
CA GLN A 147 7.12 6.21 18.15
C GLN A 147 6.14 5.06 17.93
N GLY A 148 6.60 3.83 18.17
CA GLY A 148 5.79 2.62 18.01
C GLY A 148 5.73 2.08 16.58
N GLY A 149 5.07 0.94 16.43
CA GLY A 149 4.95 0.25 15.15
C GLY A 149 6.27 -0.37 14.65
N LEU A 150 6.25 -0.77 13.38
CA LEU A 150 7.44 -1.24 12.68
C LEU A 150 8.29 -0.04 12.23
N PRO A 151 9.61 -0.04 12.48
CA PRO A 151 10.45 1.09 12.14
C PRO A 151 10.61 1.26 10.62
N PHE A 152 10.73 2.51 10.18
CA PHE A 152 11.20 2.81 8.84
C PHE A 152 12.69 2.49 8.73
N HIS A 153 13.09 1.87 7.62
CA HIS A 153 14.49 1.51 7.40
C HIS A 153 14.88 1.60 5.92
N VAL A 154 16.19 1.69 5.67
CA VAL A 154 16.75 1.89 4.32
C VAL A 154 16.34 0.80 3.34
N ALA A 155 16.08 -0.43 3.80
CA ALA A 155 15.58 -1.51 2.94
C ALA A 155 14.19 -1.22 2.35
N ASP A 156 13.41 -0.31 2.94
CA ASP A 156 12.09 0.06 2.42
C ASP A 156 12.20 0.80 1.08
N HIS A 157 13.34 1.43 0.75
CA HIS A 157 13.45 2.23 -0.47
C HIS A 157 13.34 1.42 -1.77
N ALA A 158 12.72 2.03 -2.80
CA ALA A 158 12.49 1.43 -4.11
C ALA A 158 13.79 1.07 -4.87
N ARG A 159 14.91 1.73 -4.57
CA ARG A 159 16.22 1.43 -5.21
C ARG A 159 16.69 -0.01 -5.05
N TRP A 160 16.14 -0.74 -4.07
CA TRP A 160 16.47 -2.14 -3.82
C TRP A 160 15.59 -3.11 -4.61
N ASP A 161 14.53 -2.65 -5.26
CA ASP A 161 13.55 -3.53 -5.89
C ASP A 161 14.15 -4.34 -7.05
N GLU A 162 15.13 -3.79 -7.78
CA GLU A 162 15.83 -4.52 -8.85
C GLU A 162 16.72 -5.64 -8.31
N SER A 163 17.34 -5.45 -7.14
CA SER A 163 18.16 -6.48 -6.50
C SER A 163 17.34 -7.54 -5.77
N PHE A 164 16.08 -7.23 -5.44
CA PHE A 164 15.15 -8.10 -4.73
C PHE A 164 13.80 -8.21 -5.45
N PRO A 165 13.77 -8.64 -6.72
CA PRO A 165 12.56 -8.59 -7.54
C PRO A 165 11.43 -9.46 -6.97
N ASP A 166 11.78 -10.55 -6.29
CA ASP A 166 10.81 -11.49 -5.71
C ASP A 166 10.42 -11.09 -4.28
N HIS A 167 10.98 -10.02 -3.71
CA HIS A 167 10.59 -9.56 -2.39
C HIS A 167 9.16 -9.01 -2.40
N PRO A 168 8.32 -9.30 -1.37
CA PRO A 168 6.92 -8.87 -1.37
C PRO A 168 6.70 -7.37 -1.58
N LEU A 169 7.54 -6.50 -1.00
CA LEU A 169 7.47 -5.05 -1.25
C LEU A 169 7.67 -4.68 -2.73
N SER A 170 8.59 -5.35 -3.42
CA SER A 170 8.87 -5.12 -4.85
C SER A 170 7.70 -5.61 -5.70
N ARG A 171 7.10 -6.76 -5.36
CA ARG A 171 5.88 -7.27 -6.01
C ARG A 171 4.69 -6.32 -5.80
N VAL A 172 4.51 -5.79 -4.60
CA VAL A 172 3.48 -4.78 -4.28
C VAL A 172 3.64 -3.54 -5.17
N ARG A 173 4.85 -2.98 -5.25
CA ARG A 173 5.12 -1.80 -6.10
C ARG A 173 4.85 -2.06 -7.58
N ARG A 174 5.30 -3.21 -8.11
CA ARG A 174 4.99 -3.61 -9.51
C ARG A 174 3.50 -3.77 -9.74
N THR A 175 2.80 -4.40 -8.80
CA THR A 175 1.34 -4.61 -8.89
C THR A 175 0.61 -3.27 -8.89
N LEU A 176 0.97 -2.34 -8.00
CA LEU A 176 0.38 -0.99 -7.99
C LEU A 176 0.65 -0.23 -9.30
N ALA A 177 1.85 -0.35 -9.87
CA ALA A 177 2.16 0.25 -11.17
C ALA A 177 1.26 -0.34 -12.29
N ALA A 178 1.12 -1.67 -12.34
CA ALA A 178 0.26 -2.33 -13.31
C ALA A 178 -1.23 -1.95 -13.16
N LEU A 179 -1.70 -1.75 -11.91
CA LEU A 179 -3.05 -1.24 -11.65
C LEU A 179 -3.22 0.19 -12.18
N ALA A 180 -2.24 1.06 -11.98
CA ALA A 180 -2.29 2.44 -12.45
C ALA A 180 -2.48 2.53 -13.98
N ASP A 181 -1.85 1.63 -14.73
CA ASP A 181 -1.92 1.61 -16.19
C ASP A 181 -3.26 1.07 -16.71
N ARG A 182 -3.82 0.05 -16.02
CA ARG A 182 -4.96 -0.74 -16.51
C ARG A 182 -6.30 -0.31 -15.96
N VAL A 183 -6.35 0.10 -14.69
CA VAL A 183 -7.61 0.40 -14.02
C VAL A 183 -8.24 1.62 -14.64
N ARG A 184 -9.56 1.55 -14.82
CA ARG A 184 -10.42 2.68 -15.18
C ARG A 184 -11.47 2.86 -14.11
N VAL A 185 -11.87 4.10 -13.89
CA VAL A 185 -12.97 4.41 -12.97
C VAL A 185 -14.28 4.30 -13.74
N ALA A 186 -15.28 3.69 -13.12
CA ALA A 186 -16.60 3.60 -13.73
C ALA A 186 -17.24 5.01 -13.82
N PRO A 187 -17.82 5.43 -14.95
CA PRO A 187 -18.35 6.78 -15.13
C PRO A 187 -19.35 7.21 -14.06
N GLU A 188 -20.21 6.29 -13.61
CA GLU A 188 -21.19 6.53 -12.55
C GLU A 188 -20.54 6.85 -11.20
N PHE A 189 -19.38 6.28 -10.91
CA PHE A 189 -18.60 6.58 -9.70
C PHE A 189 -17.83 7.89 -9.86
N ALA A 190 -17.28 8.13 -11.05
CA ALA A 190 -16.56 9.37 -11.36
C ALA A 190 -17.44 10.62 -11.26
N ALA A 191 -18.73 10.48 -11.57
CA ALA A 191 -19.73 11.54 -11.53
C ALA A 191 -20.22 11.91 -10.10
N LEU A 192 -19.90 11.13 -9.08
CA LEU A 192 -20.30 11.44 -7.69
C LEU A 192 -19.65 12.74 -7.20
N PRO A 193 -20.10 13.39 -6.11
CA PRO A 193 -19.43 14.58 -5.59
C PRO A 193 -17.98 14.29 -5.11
N PRO A 194 -17.02 15.22 -5.30
CA PRO A 194 -15.64 15.02 -4.88
C PRO A 194 -15.50 15.00 -3.35
N PHE A 195 -14.50 14.29 -2.84
CA PHE A 195 -14.12 14.34 -1.43
C PHE A 195 -13.37 15.64 -1.14
N ALA A 196 -13.79 16.36 -0.10
CA ALA A 196 -13.24 17.67 0.26
C ALA A 196 -12.38 17.68 1.55
N GLY A 197 -12.24 16.54 2.24
CA GLY A 197 -11.76 16.46 3.63
C GLY A 197 -12.91 16.30 4.63
#